data_AF-A0A643CJC9-F1
#
_entry.id   AF-A0A643CJC9-F1
#
_cell.length_a   1.000
_cell.length_b   1.000
_cell.length_c   1.000
_cell.angle_alpha   90.00
_cell.angle_beta   90.00
_cell.angle_gamma   90.00
#
_symmetry.space_group_name_H-M   'P 1'
#
loop_
_entity.id
_entity.type
_entity.pdbx_description
1 polymer ?
#
loop_
_entity_poly.entity_id
_entity_poly.type
_entity_poly.pdbx_seq_one_letter_code
_entity_poly.pdbx_strand_id
1 'polypeptide(L)'
;PEQVKCMFTSMSKEIKKCLDPEAAIGVTKRLPPKWVDGVDEIQYDVGRIKQKMKELASLHDQHLNRPTLDDSSEQEHAIEITTQEVTQLFHRCQRAVQALPSRARRACSEQEERLLRNVVASLAQALQELSTSFRRAQSGYLKRLKNREERSQHFFDTSVPLMDDGDDNTLYDRGFTGDQVVLVGQSTLMVEEREREIGRIVQSISDLNEIFRDLGAMIVEQGTVLDRIDYNVEQSCIKTEDGLKQLHK
;
A
#
# COMPACT_ATOMS: atom_id res chain seq x y z
N PRO A 1 6.45 9.44 -8.83
CA PRO A 1 5.99 9.99 -7.53
C PRO A 1 5.52 11.44 -7.62
N GLU A 2 6.33 12.36 -8.14
CA GLU A 2 5.96 13.78 -8.30
C GLU A 2 4.94 14.04 -9.40
N GLN A 3 5.04 13.35 -10.56
CA GLN A 3 4.05 13.50 -11.63
C GLN A 3 2.64 13.12 -11.18
N VAL A 4 2.50 12.07 -10.36
CA VAL A 4 1.20 11.65 -9.81
C VAL A 4 0.68 12.67 -8.80
N LYS A 5 1.54 13.21 -7.92
CA LYS A 5 1.18 14.28 -6.97
C LYS A 5 0.78 15.57 -7.69
N CYS A 6 1.50 15.94 -8.75
CA CYS A 6 1.19 17.09 -9.61
C CYS A 6 -0.14 16.87 -10.32
N MET A 7 -0.36 15.68 -10.87
CA MET A 7 -1.60 15.30 -11.54
C MET A 7 -2.80 15.30 -10.57
N PHE A 8 -2.68 14.80 -9.34
CA PHE A 8 -3.77 14.85 -8.34
C PHE A 8 -4.04 16.27 -7.83
N THR A 9 -3.00 17.08 -7.64
CA THR A 9 -3.16 18.48 -7.21
C THR A 9 -3.77 19.32 -8.33
N SER A 10 -3.34 19.09 -9.58
CA SER A 10 -3.96 19.67 -10.77
C SER A 10 -5.39 19.19 -10.91
N MET A 11 -5.70 17.90 -10.77
CA MET A 11 -7.05 17.37 -10.93
C MET A 11 -8.00 17.90 -9.85
N SER A 12 -7.56 18.02 -8.59
CA SER A 12 -8.34 18.68 -7.52
C SER A 12 -8.55 20.17 -7.79
N LYS A 13 -7.54 20.87 -8.32
CA LYS A 13 -7.65 22.27 -8.75
C LYS A 13 -8.56 22.44 -9.97
N GLU A 14 -8.48 21.54 -10.96
CA GLU A 14 -9.29 21.55 -12.18
C GLU A 14 -10.75 21.23 -11.85
N ILE A 15 -11.02 20.29 -10.93
CA ILE A 15 -12.36 20.00 -10.42
C ILE A 15 -12.93 21.23 -9.70
N LYS A 16 -12.13 21.90 -8.85
CA LYS A 16 -12.54 23.16 -8.21
C LYS A 16 -12.74 24.31 -9.21
N LYS A 17 -11.93 24.37 -10.27
CA LYS A 17 -11.99 25.41 -11.30
C LYS A 17 -13.13 25.20 -12.31
N CYS A 18 -13.49 23.96 -12.62
CA CYS A 18 -14.68 23.63 -13.41
C CYS A 18 -15.98 23.93 -12.65
N LEU A 19 -15.94 24.09 -11.32
CA LEU A 19 -17.04 24.63 -10.52
C LEU A 19 -17.14 26.17 -10.56
N ASP A 20 -16.16 26.89 -11.11
CA ASP A 20 -16.17 28.36 -11.25
C ASP A 20 -15.89 28.82 -12.69
N PRO A 21 -16.87 28.73 -13.60
CA PRO A 21 -16.98 29.64 -14.73
C PRO A 21 -17.91 30.79 -14.32
N GLU A 22 -17.38 32.01 -14.26
CA GLU A 22 -18.12 33.26 -13.96
C GLU A 22 -18.48 33.53 -12.49
N ALA A 23 -17.55 34.14 -11.77
CA ALA A 23 -17.86 35.05 -10.65
C ALA A 23 -18.45 36.41 -11.12
N ALA A 24 -19.17 36.45 -12.25
CA ALA A 24 -19.71 37.68 -12.83
C ALA A 24 -21.22 37.67 -13.10
N ILE A 25 -21.90 36.52 -13.03
CA ILE A 25 -23.36 36.46 -13.21
C ILE A 25 -23.89 35.57 -12.09
N GLY A 26 -24.93 36.02 -11.39
CA GLY A 26 -25.47 35.36 -10.20
C GLY A 26 -25.89 33.91 -10.47
N VAL A 27 -24.97 32.98 -10.28
CA VAL A 27 -25.22 31.54 -10.33
C VAL A 27 -25.41 31.07 -8.89
N THR A 28 -26.54 30.43 -8.65
CA THR A 28 -26.83 29.73 -7.40
C THR A 28 -25.60 28.91 -7.01
N LYS A 29 -25.06 29.12 -5.80
CA LYS A 29 -24.00 28.28 -5.24
C LYS A 29 -24.46 26.82 -5.29
N ARG A 30 -24.15 26.10 -6.38
CA ARG A 30 -24.43 24.68 -6.48
C ARG A 30 -23.48 24.01 -5.51
N LEU A 31 -24.05 23.47 -4.44
CA LEU A 31 -23.30 22.67 -3.48
C LEU A 31 -22.58 21.56 -4.24
N PRO A 32 -21.31 21.28 -3.90
CA PRO A 32 -20.57 20.20 -4.53
C PRO A 32 -21.38 18.90 -4.42
N PRO A 33 -21.35 18.05 -5.47
CA PRO A 33 -22.09 16.80 -5.45
C PRO A 33 -21.74 15.96 -4.22
N LYS A 34 -22.71 15.27 -3.64
CA LYS A 34 -22.53 14.46 -2.41
C LYS A 34 -21.49 13.33 -2.54
N TRP A 35 -21.09 12.98 -3.75
CA TRP A 35 -20.02 12.01 -3.99
C TRP A 35 -18.62 12.61 -3.77
N VAL A 36 -18.47 13.94 -3.83
CA VAL A 36 -17.18 14.64 -3.59
C VAL A 36 -16.69 14.41 -2.16
N ASP A 37 -17.58 14.47 -1.17
CA ASP A 37 -17.21 14.17 0.23
C ASP A 37 -16.67 12.73 0.38
N GLY A 38 -17.23 11.78 -0.37
CA GLY A 38 -16.75 10.40 -0.40
C GLY A 38 -15.38 10.26 -1.06
N VAL A 39 -15.08 11.09 -2.06
CA VAL A 39 -13.76 11.15 -2.69
C VAL A 39 -12.73 11.70 -1.72
N ASP A 40 -13.07 12.75 -0.97
CA ASP A 40 -12.18 13.34 0.03
C ASP A 40 -11.87 12.35 1.16
N GLU A 41 -12.85 11.56 1.62
CA GLU A 41 -12.65 10.48 2.59
C GLU A 41 -11.67 9.42 2.05
N ILE A 42 -11.85 8.97 0.81
CA ILE A 42 -10.96 7.99 0.18
C ILE A 42 -9.55 8.55 0.02
N GLN A 43 -9.42 9.81 -0.40
CA GLN A 43 -8.12 10.47 -0.56
C GLN A 43 -7.38 10.62 0.78
N TYR A 44 -8.12 10.90 1.85
CA TYR A 44 -7.58 10.94 3.20
C TYR A 44 -7.04 9.57 3.62
N ASP A 45 -7.82 8.49 3.44
CA ASP A 45 -7.37 7.14 3.76
C ASP A 45 -6.17 6.70 2.88
N VAL A 46 -6.14 7.07 1.60
CA VAL A 46 -4.98 6.89 0.71
C VAL A 46 -3.73 7.61 1.26
N GLY A 47 -3.90 8.81 1.81
CA GLY A 47 -2.85 9.53 2.51
C GLY A 47 -2.34 8.78 3.74
N ARG A 48 -3.25 8.23 4.54
CA ARG A 48 -2.91 7.42 5.73
C ARG A 48 -2.16 6.14 5.38
N ILE A 49 -2.57 5.44 4.31
CA ILE A 49 -1.84 4.26 3.81
C ILE A 49 -0.38 4.63 3.52
N LYS A 50 -0.15 5.72 2.77
CA LYS A 50 1.21 6.17 2.45
C LYS A 50 2.04 6.48 3.70
N GLN A 51 1.43 7.13 4.69
CA GLN A 51 2.10 7.45 5.95
C GLN A 51 2.47 6.18 6.72
N LYS A 52 1.52 5.24 6.88
CA LYS A 52 1.74 3.98 7.58
C LYS A 52 2.76 3.07 6.88
N MET A 53 2.77 3.06 5.54
CA MET A 53 3.82 2.39 4.77
C MET A 53 5.22 2.96 5.03
N LYS A 54 5.34 4.28 5.25
CA LYS A 54 6.62 4.92 5.59
C LYS A 54 7.06 4.57 7.01
N GLU A 55 6.14 4.59 7.97
CA GLU A 55 6.36 4.14 9.34
C GLU A 55 6.85 2.69 9.38
N LEU A 56 6.14 1.80 8.66
CA LEU A 56 6.51 0.40 8.52
C LEU A 56 7.89 0.20 7.89
N ALA A 57 8.25 0.99 6.88
CA ALA A 57 9.59 0.94 6.29
C ALA A 57 10.69 1.32 7.30
N SER A 58 10.41 2.26 8.21
CA SER A 58 11.33 2.62 9.30
C SER A 58 11.47 1.47 10.30
N LEU A 59 10.37 0.82 10.68
CA LEU A 59 10.38 -0.34 11.57
C LEU A 59 11.14 -1.52 10.95
N HIS A 60 10.94 -1.78 9.66
CA HIS A 60 11.68 -2.80 8.91
C HIS A 60 13.19 -2.53 8.92
N ASP A 61 13.62 -1.29 8.70
CA ASP A 61 15.05 -0.97 8.69
C ASP A 61 15.67 -1.07 10.09
N GLN A 62 14.98 -0.55 11.11
CA GLN A 62 15.39 -0.68 12.51
C GLN A 62 15.53 -2.17 12.90
N HIS A 63 14.54 -2.99 12.58
CA HIS A 63 14.58 -4.42 12.86
C HIS A 63 15.73 -5.12 12.12
N LEU A 64 15.94 -4.81 10.84
CA LEU A 64 16.98 -5.47 10.04
C LEU A 64 18.41 -5.08 10.45
N ASN A 65 18.61 -3.89 11.02
CA ASN A 65 19.92 -3.39 11.45
C ASN A 65 20.23 -3.68 12.93
N ARG A 66 19.33 -4.32 13.69
CA ARG A 66 19.55 -4.61 15.12
C ARG A 66 20.70 -5.61 15.36
N PRO A 67 21.44 -5.52 16.48
CA PRO A 67 22.36 -6.58 16.93
C PRO A 67 21.63 -7.90 17.21
N THR A 68 22.28 -9.05 16.99
CA THR A 68 21.66 -10.39 17.09
C THR A 68 21.22 -10.79 18.51
N LEU A 69 21.75 -10.13 19.55
CA LEU A 69 21.49 -10.44 20.97
C LEU A 69 20.35 -9.60 21.60
N ASP A 70 19.62 -8.84 20.79
CA ASP A 70 18.53 -7.97 21.25
C ASP A 70 17.18 -8.68 21.05
N ASP A 71 16.60 -9.15 22.17
CA ASP A 71 15.27 -9.80 22.29
C ASP A 71 14.14 -8.77 22.14
N SER A 72 14.06 -8.15 20.98
CA SER A 72 13.11 -7.08 20.72
C SER A 72 11.83 -7.61 20.05
N SER A 73 11.10 -8.47 20.77
CA SER A 73 9.73 -8.93 20.43
C SER A 73 8.77 -7.74 20.20
N GLU A 74 9.02 -6.61 20.87
CA GLU A 74 8.23 -5.38 20.71
C GLU A 74 8.29 -4.82 19.27
N GLN A 75 9.45 -4.86 18.61
CA GLN A 75 9.59 -4.38 17.23
C GLN A 75 8.90 -5.32 16.24
N GLU A 76 9.00 -6.64 16.45
CA GLU A 76 8.36 -7.61 15.58
C GLU A 76 6.83 -7.50 15.69
N HIS A 77 6.33 -7.34 16.92
CA HIS A 77 4.92 -7.02 17.19
C HIS A 77 4.47 -5.69 16.58
N ALA A 78 5.28 -4.63 16.67
CA ALA A 78 4.96 -3.33 16.07
C ALA A 78 4.88 -3.39 14.53
N ILE A 79 5.75 -4.18 13.89
CA ILE A 79 5.71 -4.47 12.46
C ILE A 79 4.41 -5.18 12.10
N GLU A 80 4.01 -6.17 12.90
CA GLU A 80 2.78 -6.91 12.69
C GLU A 80 1.54 -6.02 12.79
N ILE A 81 1.41 -5.22 13.86
CA ILE A 81 0.30 -4.28 14.07
C ILE A 81 0.23 -3.31 12.88
N THR A 82 1.35 -2.67 12.53
CA THR A 82 1.39 -1.69 11.44
C THR A 82 1.03 -2.33 10.10
N THR A 83 1.44 -3.59 9.86
CA THR A 83 1.08 -4.37 8.67
C THR A 83 -0.42 -4.64 8.60
N GLN A 84 -1.04 -5.01 9.72
CA GLN A 84 -2.48 -5.22 9.81
C GLN A 84 -3.25 -3.90 9.58
N GLU A 85 -2.82 -2.79 10.20
CA GLU A 85 -3.43 -1.47 10.02
C GLU A 85 -3.41 -1.04 8.55
N VAL A 86 -2.30 -1.23 7.85
CA VAL A 86 -2.19 -0.92 6.42
C VAL A 86 -3.18 -1.77 5.61
N THR A 87 -3.27 -3.07 5.89
CA THR A 87 -4.20 -4.00 5.21
C THR A 87 -5.66 -3.61 5.44
N GLN A 88 -6.02 -3.24 6.67
CA GLN A 88 -7.36 -2.75 6.99
C GLN A 88 -7.70 -1.44 6.27
N LEU A 89 -6.75 -0.51 6.16
CA LEU A 89 -6.93 0.71 5.38
C LEU A 89 -7.14 0.42 3.89
N PHE A 90 -6.43 -0.56 3.31
CA PHE A 90 -6.67 -0.98 1.94
C PHE A 90 -8.11 -1.51 1.73
N HIS A 91 -8.60 -2.37 2.62
CA HIS A 91 -10.00 -2.87 2.55
C HIS A 91 -11.03 -1.76 2.77
N ARG A 92 -10.76 -0.78 3.63
CA ARG A 92 -11.62 0.39 3.81
C ARG A 92 -11.70 1.22 2.53
N CYS A 93 -10.55 1.57 1.95
CA CYS A 93 -10.46 2.30 0.68
C CYS A 93 -11.18 1.55 -0.44
N GLN A 94 -10.95 0.24 -0.58
CA GLN A 94 -11.58 -0.60 -1.59
C GLN A 94 -13.12 -0.52 -1.50
N ARG A 95 -13.68 -0.77 -0.31
CA ARG A 95 -15.14 -0.71 -0.10
C ARG A 95 -15.70 0.68 -0.36
N ALA A 96 -14.98 1.73 0.05
CA ALA A 96 -15.39 3.11 -0.20
C ALA A 96 -15.40 3.46 -1.69
N VAL A 97 -14.38 3.03 -2.46
CA VAL A 97 -14.31 3.20 -3.92
C VAL A 97 -15.46 2.45 -4.61
N GLN A 98 -15.73 1.20 -4.22
CA GLN A 98 -16.84 0.39 -4.77
C GLN A 98 -18.22 0.97 -4.44
N ALA A 99 -18.39 1.61 -3.27
CA ALA A 99 -19.64 2.24 -2.87
C ALA A 99 -19.87 3.62 -3.49
N LEU A 100 -18.85 4.23 -4.10
CA LEU A 100 -18.94 5.60 -4.62
C LEU A 100 -19.96 5.75 -5.76
N PRO A 101 -20.01 4.86 -6.78
CA PRO A 101 -21.02 4.91 -7.84
C PRO A 101 -22.45 4.78 -7.30
N SER A 102 -22.70 3.86 -6.37
CA SER A 102 -24.04 3.61 -5.84
C SER A 102 -24.57 4.77 -4.98
N ARG A 103 -23.67 5.50 -4.29
CA ARG A 103 -24.01 6.73 -3.55
C ARG A 103 -24.41 7.89 -4.46
N ALA A 104 -23.94 7.92 -5.71
CA ALA A 104 -24.17 9.01 -6.65
C ALA A 104 -25.40 8.82 -7.56
N ARG A 105 -25.86 7.57 -7.79
CA ARG A 105 -26.93 7.21 -8.75
C ARG A 105 -28.26 7.96 -8.58
N ARG A 106 -28.54 8.57 -7.43
CA ARG A 106 -29.80 9.30 -7.16
C ARG A 106 -29.72 10.82 -7.42
N ALA A 107 -28.56 11.36 -7.78
CA ALA A 107 -28.34 12.81 -7.82
C ALA A 107 -27.47 13.33 -8.98
N CYS A 108 -27.01 12.48 -9.91
CA CYS A 108 -26.09 12.91 -10.98
C CYS A 108 -26.78 13.13 -12.32
N SER A 109 -26.42 14.23 -12.99
CA SER A 109 -26.53 14.40 -14.44
C SER A 109 -25.62 13.42 -15.19
N GLU A 110 -25.85 13.23 -16.49
CA GLU A 110 -25.04 12.35 -17.35
C GLU A 110 -23.55 12.76 -17.36
N GLN A 111 -23.27 14.08 -17.32
CA GLN A 111 -21.90 14.62 -17.24
C GLN A 111 -21.24 14.30 -15.90
N GLU A 112 -21.96 14.42 -14.78
CA GLU A 112 -21.44 14.04 -13.45
C GLU A 112 -21.23 12.54 -13.32
N GLU A 113 -22.05 11.72 -13.99
CA GLU A 113 -21.85 10.28 -14.02
C GLU A 113 -20.57 9.89 -14.77
N ARG A 114 -20.28 10.54 -15.90
CA ARG A 114 -19.01 10.38 -16.63
C ARG A 114 -17.81 10.80 -15.77
N LEU A 115 -17.89 11.96 -15.11
CA LEU A 115 -16.85 12.44 -14.20
C LEU A 115 -16.61 11.45 -13.04
N LEU A 116 -17.68 10.94 -12.45
CA LEU A 116 -17.59 10.00 -11.35
C LEU A 116 -16.90 8.69 -11.75
N ARG A 117 -17.20 8.14 -12.94
CA ARG A 117 -16.50 6.97 -13.47
C ARG A 117 -14.98 7.23 -13.54
N ASN A 118 -14.58 8.33 -14.16
CA ASN A 118 -13.17 8.73 -14.24
C ASN A 118 -12.50 8.86 -12.86
N VAL A 119 -13.19 9.46 -11.89
CA VAL A 119 -12.68 9.58 -10.52
C VAL A 119 -12.50 8.19 -9.90
N VAL A 120 -13.49 7.31 -9.99
CA VAL A 120 -13.43 5.94 -9.48
C VAL A 120 -12.26 5.16 -10.11
N ALA A 121 -12.07 5.25 -11.43
CA ALA A 121 -10.92 4.64 -12.11
C ALA A 121 -9.58 5.19 -11.59
N SER A 122 -9.48 6.52 -11.41
CA SER A 122 -8.25 7.14 -10.89
C SER A 122 -7.92 6.69 -9.46
N LEU A 123 -8.94 6.54 -8.60
CA LEU A 123 -8.80 6.07 -7.22
C LEU A 123 -8.42 4.59 -7.19
N ALA A 124 -9.07 3.76 -8.01
CA ALA A 124 -8.75 2.34 -8.13
C ALA A 124 -7.30 2.13 -8.59
N GLN A 125 -6.85 2.89 -9.60
CA GLN A 125 -5.47 2.84 -10.09
C GLN A 125 -4.48 3.25 -8.99
N ALA A 126 -4.73 4.34 -8.28
CA ALA A 126 -3.85 4.78 -7.19
C ALA A 126 -3.75 3.74 -6.06
N LEU A 127 -4.86 3.08 -5.73
CA LEU A 127 -4.91 2.04 -4.70
C LEU A 127 -4.18 0.76 -5.16
N GLN A 128 -4.28 0.41 -6.45
CA GLN A 128 -3.55 -0.71 -7.06
C GLN A 128 -2.04 -0.48 -7.08
N GLU A 129 -1.59 0.73 -7.41
CA GLU A 129 -0.18 1.14 -7.36
C GLU A 129 0.37 1.05 -5.92
N LEU A 130 -0.40 1.54 -4.94
CA LEU A 130 -0.03 1.46 -3.52
C LEU A 130 0.04 0.01 -3.04
N SER A 131 -0.94 -0.81 -3.38
CA SER A 131 -0.99 -2.24 -3.03
C SER A 131 0.23 -2.97 -3.60
N THR A 132 0.61 -2.68 -4.85
CA THR A 132 1.80 -3.24 -5.48
C THR A 132 3.08 -2.79 -4.78
N SER A 133 3.18 -1.50 -4.43
CA SER A 133 4.33 -0.98 -3.67
C SER A 133 4.45 -1.63 -2.30
N PHE A 134 3.34 -1.84 -1.59
CA PHE A 134 3.33 -2.47 -0.28
C PHE A 134 3.76 -3.93 -0.34
N ARG A 135 3.19 -4.72 -1.27
CA ARG A 135 3.60 -6.12 -1.46
C ARG A 135 5.09 -6.23 -1.79
N ARG A 136 5.61 -5.38 -2.67
CA ARG A 136 7.05 -5.35 -2.99
C ARG A 136 7.91 -5.01 -1.77
N ALA A 137 7.49 -4.04 -0.95
CA ALA A 137 8.21 -3.68 0.27
C ALA A 137 8.23 -4.83 1.27
N GLN A 138 7.09 -5.52 1.47
CA GLN A 138 6.98 -6.67 2.37
C GLN A 138 7.79 -7.87 1.86
N SER A 139 7.66 -8.24 0.59
CA SER A 139 8.48 -9.32 0.01
C SER A 139 9.98 -9.01 0.08
N GLY A 140 10.37 -7.74 -0.12
CA GLY A 140 11.76 -7.31 0.02
C GLY A 140 12.26 -7.42 1.46
N TYR A 141 11.44 -7.02 2.44
CA TYR A 141 11.73 -7.16 3.86
C TYR A 141 11.90 -8.64 4.28
N LEU A 142 10.94 -9.50 3.93
CA LEU A 142 10.99 -10.94 4.23
C LEU A 142 12.22 -11.61 3.62
N LYS A 143 12.59 -11.25 2.37
CA LYS A 143 13.81 -11.76 1.73
C LYS A 143 15.07 -11.33 2.48
N ARG A 144 15.15 -10.08 2.93
CA ARG A 144 16.29 -9.60 3.74
C ARG A 144 16.36 -10.28 5.10
N LEU A 145 15.20 -10.52 5.72
CA LEU A 145 15.10 -11.21 7.01
C LEU A 145 15.62 -12.65 6.89
N LYS A 146 15.16 -13.40 5.88
CA LYS A 146 15.63 -14.75 5.58
C LYS A 146 17.14 -14.82 5.33
N ASN A 147 17.68 -13.92 4.50
CA ASN A 147 19.12 -13.87 4.22
C ASN A 147 19.97 -13.59 5.48
N ARG A 148 19.44 -12.80 6.41
CA ARG A 148 20.11 -12.51 7.69
C ARG A 148 20.11 -13.76 8.58
N GLU A 149 19.01 -14.48 8.63
CA GLU A 149 18.84 -15.70 9.41
C GLU A 149 19.76 -16.83 8.92
N GLU A 150 19.80 -17.07 7.60
CA GLU A 150 20.72 -18.05 6.98
C GLU A 150 22.18 -17.74 7.36
N ARG A 151 22.59 -16.46 7.31
CA ARG A 151 23.95 -16.04 7.69
C ARG A 151 24.24 -16.24 9.18
N SER A 152 23.26 -16.02 10.06
CA SER A 152 23.44 -16.31 11.49
C SER A 152 23.48 -17.80 11.78
N GLN A 153 22.67 -18.62 11.11
CA GLN A 153 22.71 -20.08 11.28
C GLN A 153 24.06 -20.65 10.87
N HIS A 154 24.66 -20.19 9.76
CA HIS A 154 26.02 -20.60 9.38
C HIS A 154 27.10 -20.27 10.42
N PHE A 155 26.93 -19.20 11.21
CA PHE A 155 27.87 -18.88 12.28
C PHE A 155 27.80 -19.88 13.45
N PHE A 156 26.60 -20.38 13.77
CA PHE A 156 26.40 -21.37 14.84
C PHE A 156 26.64 -22.82 14.37
N ASP A 157 26.40 -23.13 13.10
CA ASP A 157 26.68 -24.44 12.51
C ASP A 157 28.19 -24.66 12.26
N THR A 158 28.99 -23.59 12.31
CA THR A 158 30.47 -23.63 12.21
C THR A 158 31.16 -23.68 13.59
N SER A 159 30.51 -24.23 14.62
CA SER A 159 31.20 -24.71 15.82
C SER A 159 31.47 -26.21 15.65
N VAL A 160 32.68 -26.77 15.53
CA VAL A 160 34.07 -26.32 15.63
C VAL A 160 34.88 -27.39 14.86
N PRO A 161 35.76 -27.10 13.89
CA PRO A 161 36.84 -28.03 13.57
C PRO A 161 37.77 -27.97 14.78
N LEU A 162 37.58 -28.87 15.75
CA LEU A 162 38.57 -29.12 16.79
C LEU A 162 39.86 -29.39 16.03
N MET A 163 40.84 -28.48 16.15
CA MET A 163 42.19 -28.79 15.70
C MET A 163 42.63 -30.00 16.52
N ASP A 164 42.70 -31.12 15.81
CA ASP A 164 43.25 -32.38 16.26
C ASP A 164 44.73 -32.15 16.54
N ASP A 165 45.05 -31.84 17.79
CA ASP A 165 46.41 -31.79 18.30
C ASP A 165 46.52 -32.83 19.41
N GLY A 166 46.88 -34.05 19.00
CA GLY A 166 47.59 -35.03 19.80
C GLY A 166 46.81 -35.73 20.92
N ASP A 167 46.56 -37.01 20.72
CA ASP A 167 46.77 -38.09 21.71
C ASP A 167 46.09 -37.90 23.08
N ASP A 168 44.86 -38.42 23.24
CA ASP A 168 44.54 -39.42 24.28
C ASP A 168 43.05 -39.83 24.21
N ASN A 169 42.85 -41.09 24.52
CA ASN A 169 41.69 -41.95 24.31
C ASN A 169 40.50 -41.64 25.26
N THR A 170 39.81 -40.48 25.16
CA THR A 170 38.58 -40.20 25.96
C THR A 170 37.49 -39.31 25.31
N LEU A 171 37.54 -39.04 23.99
CA LEU A 171 36.73 -37.96 23.38
C LEU A 171 35.48 -38.42 22.59
N TYR A 172 34.66 -39.31 23.13
CA TYR A 172 33.33 -39.61 22.54
C TYR A 172 32.14 -39.24 23.43
N ASP A 173 32.39 -38.57 24.57
CA ASP A 173 31.33 -38.14 25.50
C ASP A 173 31.58 -36.71 26.02
N ARG A 174 31.66 -35.75 25.10
CA ARG A 174 31.46 -34.34 25.44
C ARG A 174 30.25 -33.83 24.65
N GLY A 175 29.08 -34.38 24.99
CA GLY A 175 27.81 -33.82 24.59
C GLY A 175 27.75 -32.33 24.93
N PHE A 176 26.94 -31.58 24.17
CA PHE A 176 26.65 -30.16 24.39
C PHE A 176 26.61 -29.83 25.89
N THR A 177 27.36 -28.81 26.31
CA THR A 177 27.27 -28.33 27.70
C THR A 177 25.82 -27.93 27.99
N GLY A 178 25.33 -28.14 29.22
CA GLY A 178 23.92 -27.87 29.56
C GLY A 178 23.45 -26.47 29.17
N ASP A 179 24.34 -25.48 29.28
CA ASP A 179 24.11 -24.10 28.82
C ASP A 179 23.96 -23.99 27.29
N GLN A 180 24.68 -24.82 26.53
CA GLN A 180 24.61 -24.87 25.07
C GLN A 180 23.30 -25.54 24.58
N VAL A 181 22.78 -26.53 25.32
CA VAL A 181 21.47 -27.14 25.05
C VAL A 181 20.33 -26.17 25.38
N VAL A 182 20.42 -25.43 26.48
CA VAL A 182 19.45 -24.40 26.84
C VAL A 182 19.46 -23.25 25.83
N LEU A 183 20.63 -22.82 25.36
CA LEU A 183 20.78 -21.78 24.34
C LEU A 183 20.20 -22.20 22.99
N VAL A 184 20.44 -23.44 22.55
CA VAL A 184 19.83 -24.00 21.33
C VAL A 184 18.32 -24.14 21.49
N GLY A 185 17.83 -24.61 22.65
CA GLY A 185 16.40 -24.73 22.94
C GLY A 185 15.67 -23.38 22.97
N GLN A 186 16.25 -22.36 23.61
CA GLN A 186 15.73 -20.99 23.57
C GLN A 186 15.75 -20.43 22.14
N SER A 187 16.83 -20.67 21.39
CA SER A 187 16.92 -20.28 19.98
C SER A 187 15.81 -20.91 19.14
N THR A 188 15.46 -22.19 19.36
CA THR A 188 14.38 -22.85 18.61
C THR A 188 12.98 -22.28 18.89
N LEU A 189 12.68 -21.92 20.14
CA LEU A 189 11.38 -21.32 20.49
C LEU A 189 11.23 -19.91 19.90
N MET A 190 12.31 -19.13 19.87
CA MET A 190 12.30 -17.81 19.23
C MET A 190 12.14 -17.89 17.71
N VAL A 191 12.66 -18.95 17.07
CA VAL A 191 12.45 -19.20 15.64
C VAL A 191 10.98 -19.50 15.34
N GLU A 192 10.32 -20.34 16.14
CA GLU A 192 8.88 -20.66 15.93
C GLU A 192 7.96 -19.45 16.08
N GLU A 193 8.21 -18.56 17.04
CA GLU A 193 7.43 -17.33 17.21
C GLU A 193 7.60 -16.37 16.03
N ARG A 194 8.85 -16.20 15.57
CA ARG A 194 9.16 -15.43 14.37
C ARG A 194 8.49 -16.01 13.12
N GLU A 195 8.48 -17.33 12.94
CA GLU A 195 7.82 -17.98 11.79
C GLU A 195 6.30 -17.69 11.78
N ARG A 196 5.68 -17.65 12.95
CA ARG A 196 4.25 -17.31 13.09
C ARG A 196 3.97 -15.87 12.65
N GLU A 197 4.81 -14.92 13.06
CA GLU A 197 4.67 -13.52 12.67
C GLU A 197 4.93 -13.29 11.18
N ILE A 198 5.97 -13.93 10.63
CA ILE A 198 6.22 -13.96 9.18
C ILE A 198 4.99 -14.50 8.45
N GLY A 199 4.36 -15.56 8.97
CA GLY A 199 3.12 -16.11 8.45
C GLY A 199 2.00 -15.08 8.35
N ARG A 200 1.84 -14.21 9.36
CA ARG A 200 0.83 -13.13 9.35
C ARG A 200 1.14 -12.06 8.31
N ILE A 201 2.41 -11.71 8.12
CA ILE A 201 2.83 -10.79 7.04
C ILE A 201 2.52 -11.41 5.67
N VAL A 202 2.82 -12.69 5.46
CA VAL A 202 2.51 -13.40 4.21
C VAL A 202 1.00 -13.45 3.95
N GLN A 203 0.19 -13.69 4.98
CA GLN A 203 -1.26 -13.64 4.86
C GLN A 203 -1.73 -12.25 4.40
N SER A 204 -1.20 -11.17 5.00
CA SER A 204 -1.53 -9.80 4.58
C SER A 204 -1.19 -9.52 3.11
N ILE A 205 -0.09 -10.08 2.59
CA ILE A 205 0.27 -9.98 1.16
C ILE A 205 -0.77 -10.70 0.30
N SER A 206 -1.21 -11.88 0.73
CA SER A 206 -2.22 -12.69 0.04
C SER A 206 -3.58 -11.99 0.00
N ASP A 207 -4.04 -11.44 1.12
CA ASP A 207 -5.30 -10.70 1.22
C ASP A 207 -5.32 -9.51 0.25
N LEU A 208 -4.20 -8.81 0.12
CA LEU A 208 -4.06 -7.70 -0.82
C LEU A 208 -4.06 -8.14 -2.30
N ASN A 209 -3.80 -9.40 -2.64
CA ASN A 209 -3.97 -9.90 -4.00
C ASN A 209 -5.44 -9.99 -4.41
N GLU A 210 -6.34 -10.27 -3.45
CA GLU A 210 -7.79 -10.23 -3.72
C GLU A 210 -8.23 -8.81 -4.02
N ILE A 211 -7.84 -7.84 -3.17
CA ILE A 211 -8.09 -6.42 -3.42
C ILE A 211 -7.54 -5.97 -4.78
N PHE A 212 -6.33 -6.42 -5.15
CA PHE A 212 -5.72 -6.08 -6.43
C PHE A 212 -6.53 -6.58 -7.63
N ARG A 213 -7.08 -7.79 -7.56
CA ARG A 213 -7.94 -8.35 -8.62
C ARG A 213 -9.25 -7.58 -8.72
N ASP A 214 -9.88 -7.28 -7.59
CA ASP A 214 -11.15 -6.54 -7.54
C ASP A 214 -11.02 -5.12 -8.10
N LEU A 215 -9.95 -4.40 -7.73
CA LEU A 215 -9.67 -3.07 -8.27
C LEU A 215 -9.25 -3.12 -9.74
N GLY A 216 -8.50 -4.16 -10.14
CA GLY A 216 -8.10 -4.39 -11.52
C GLY A 216 -9.32 -4.57 -12.44
N ALA A 217 -10.31 -5.36 -12.02
CA ALA A 217 -11.55 -5.54 -12.78
C ALA A 217 -12.29 -4.20 -13.00
N MET A 218 -12.35 -3.35 -11.98
CA MET A 218 -12.99 -2.03 -12.04
C MET A 218 -12.32 -1.06 -13.03
N ILE A 219 -11.01 -1.23 -13.28
CA ILE A 219 -10.24 -0.42 -14.24
C ILE A 219 -10.45 -0.96 -15.66
N VAL A 220 -10.51 -2.28 -15.84
CA VAL A 220 -10.70 -2.92 -17.15
C VAL A 220 -12.11 -2.68 -17.70
N GLU A 221 -13.14 -2.72 -16.86
CA GLU A 221 -14.54 -2.47 -17.28
C GLU A 221 -14.80 -1.05 -17.80
N GLN A 222 -13.98 -0.06 -17.44
CA GLN A 222 -14.18 1.34 -17.83
C GLN A 222 -13.55 1.74 -19.17
N GLY A 223 -12.82 0.83 -19.83
CA GLY A 223 -12.13 1.14 -21.07
C GLY A 223 -10.79 1.84 -20.83
N THR A 224 -9.85 1.59 -21.74
CA THR A 224 -8.47 2.07 -21.67
C THR A 224 -8.36 3.59 -21.52
N VAL A 225 -7.20 4.06 -21.04
CA VAL A 225 -6.74 5.47 -20.92
C VAL A 225 -7.14 6.40 -22.09
N LEU A 226 -7.52 5.87 -23.26
CA LEU A 226 -8.06 6.61 -24.42
C LEU A 226 -9.26 7.52 -24.10
N ASP A 227 -10.19 7.12 -23.23
CA ASP A 227 -11.38 7.95 -22.90
C ASP A 227 -11.02 9.31 -22.27
N ARG A 228 -9.83 9.41 -21.66
CA ARG A 228 -9.32 10.66 -21.07
C ARG A 228 -8.88 11.67 -22.13
N ILE A 229 -8.35 11.20 -23.26
CA ILE A 229 -7.96 12.06 -24.38
C ILE A 229 -9.22 12.50 -25.12
N ASP A 230 -10.12 11.56 -25.41
CA ASP A 230 -11.36 11.86 -26.12
C ASP A 230 -12.25 12.83 -25.34
N TYR A 231 -12.34 12.70 -24.01
CA TYR A 231 -13.03 13.67 -23.15
C TYR A 231 -12.39 15.07 -23.16
N ASN A 232 -11.07 15.17 -23.04
CA ASN A 232 -10.39 16.46 -23.02
C ASN A 232 -10.49 17.17 -24.38
N VAL A 233 -10.47 16.40 -25.47
CA VAL A 233 -10.68 16.90 -26.83
C VAL A 233 -12.14 17.31 -27.04
N GLU A 234 -13.11 16.49 -26.62
CA GLU A 234 -14.54 16.79 -26.73
C GLU A 234 -14.93 18.04 -25.91
N GLN A 235 -14.45 18.16 -24.67
CA GLN A 235 -14.68 19.35 -23.84
C GLN A 235 -14.02 20.61 -24.39
N SER A 236 -12.83 20.49 -24.98
CA SER A 236 -12.18 21.62 -25.66
C SER A 236 -12.98 22.04 -26.89
N CYS A 237 -13.55 21.08 -27.63
CA CYS A 237 -14.40 21.34 -28.79
C CYS A 237 -15.69 22.06 -28.39
N ILE A 238 -16.42 21.55 -27.40
CA ILE A 238 -17.67 22.14 -26.89
C ILE A 238 -17.44 23.57 -26.38
N LYS A 239 -16.38 23.80 -25.58
CA LYS A 239 -16.05 25.13 -25.06
C LYS A 239 -15.68 26.12 -26.16
N THR A 240 -15.02 25.66 -27.22
CA THR A 240 -14.68 26.51 -28.38
C THR A 240 -15.94 26.87 -29.17
N GLU A 241 -16.86 25.94 -29.33
CA GLU A 241 -18.13 26.15 -30.04
C GLU A 241 -19.06 27.12 -29.29
N ASP A 242 -19.15 26.99 -27.97
CA ASP A 242 -19.91 27.92 -27.12
C ASP A 242 -19.27 29.32 -27.09
N GLY A 243 -17.94 29.41 -27.04
CA GLY A 243 -17.22 30.68 -27.18
C GLY A 243 -17.50 31.35 -28.53
N LEU A 244 -17.57 30.58 -29.62
CA LEU A 244 -17.92 31.08 -30.94
C LEU A 244 -19.37 31.58 -31.02
N LYS A 245 -20.31 30.91 -30.35
CA LYS A 245 -21.72 31.34 -30.28
C LYS A 245 -21.89 32.62 -29.46
N GLN A 246 -21.08 32.81 -28.42
CA GLN A 246 -21.08 34.04 -27.62
C GLN A 246 -20.46 35.23 -28.36
N LEU A 247 -19.48 35.00 -29.25
CA LEU A 247 -18.90 36.04 -30.11
C LEU A 247 -19.82 36.49 -31.26
N HIS A 248 -20.80 35.66 -31.64
CA HIS A 248 -21.78 35.98 -32.69
C HIS A 248 -23.06 36.66 -32.15
N LYS A 249 -23.07 37.04 -30.87
CA LYS A 249 -24.18 37.75 -30.22
C LYS A 249 -23.75 39.15 -29.80
#